data_AF-A0A1D1YB21-F1
#
_entry.id   AF-A0A1D1YB21-F1
#
_cell.length_a   1.000
_cell.length_b   1.000
_cell.length_c   1.000
_cell.angle_alpha   90.00
_cell.angle_beta   90.00
_cell.angle_gamma   90.00
#
_symmetry.space_group_name_H-M   'P 1'
#
loop_
_entity.id
_entity.type
_entity.pdbx_description
1 polymer ?
#
loop_
_entity_poly.entity_id
_entity_poly.type
_entity_poly.pdbx_seq_one_letter_code
_entity_poly.pdbx_strand_id
1 'polypeptide(L)'
;LWITEQEFVVLLGPTGGTRVPSRGRWENATRISVERGLIPTERLHYPNLTTLLLCFGSEKLVRVGLFADLDTPALRVLDLSTTTLEKFPIEITSLIQLRYLNLESTGITDVP
;
A
#
# COMPACT_ATOMS: atom_id res chain seq x y z
N LEU A 1 20.06 -0.38 10.21
CA LEU A 1 19.32 -1.51 9.62
C LEU A 1 19.88 -1.77 8.24
N TRP A 2 20.46 -2.94 8.01
CA TRP A 2 20.99 -3.35 6.72
C TRP A 2 19.81 -3.62 5.78
N ILE A 3 19.64 -2.80 4.75
CA ILE A 3 18.68 -3.07 3.69
C ILE A 3 19.41 -3.98 2.70
N THR A 4 19.13 -5.27 2.77
CA THR A 4 19.48 -6.21 1.71
C THR A 4 18.69 -5.84 0.45
N GLU A 5 19.25 -6.10 -0.73
CA GLU A 5 18.71 -5.83 -2.07
C GLU A 5 17.40 -6.60 -2.36
N GLN A 6 16.36 -6.34 -1.59
CA GLN A 6 15.02 -6.83 -1.86
C GLN A 6 14.35 -5.82 -2.80
N GLU A 7 13.67 -6.31 -3.85
CA GLU A 7 13.04 -5.45 -4.86
C GLU A 7 12.08 -4.45 -4.19
N PHE A 8 12.49 -3.18 -4.21
CA PHE A 8 11.80 -2.07 -3.57
C PHE A 8 11.27 -1.11 -4.62
N VAL A 9 9.96 -0.89 -4.61
CA VAL A 9 9.30 0.08 -5.47
C VAL A 9 8.95 1.31 -4.64
N VAL A 10 9.59 2.43 -4.94
CA VAL A 10 9.19 3.75 -4.42
C VAL A 10 8.50 4.51 -5.53
N LEU A 11 7.27 4.94 -5.27
CA LEU A 11 6.60 5.97 -6.05
C LEU A 11 6.64 7.27 -5.26
N LEU A 12 7.31 8.26 -5.84
CA LEU A 12 7.28 9.64 -5.37
C LEU A 12 6.29 10.44 -6.22
N GLY A 13 5.71 11.48 -5.63
CA GLY A 13 4.68 12.29 -6.25
C GLY A 13 5.14 13.13 -7.46
N PRO A 14 4.22 13.92 -8.04
CA PRO A 14 4.35 14.50 -9.38
C PRO A 14 5.41 15.61 -9.54
N THR A 15 6.15 15.97 -8.49
CA THR A 15 7.18 17.02 -8.57
C THR A 15 8.49 16.56 -9.21
N GLY A 16 8.62 15.29 -9.62
CA GLY A 16 9.87 14.75 -10.16
C GLY A 16 9.71 13.61 -11.15
N GLY A 17 8.96 13.82 -12.25
CA GLY A 17 9.03 12.97 -13.45
C GLY A 17 8.85 11.46 -13.21
N THR A 18 8.11 11.07 -12.18
CA THR A 18 8.07 9.67 -11.72
C THR A 18 7.30 8.83 -12.73
N ARG A 19 8.03 8.01 -13.51
CA ARG A 19 7.42 7.03 -14.40
C ARG A 19 6.81 5.92 -13.56
N VAL A 20 5.53 5.61 -13.83
CA VAL A 20 4.89 4.41 -13.27
C VAL A 20 5.74 3.18 -13.65
N PRO A 21 6.15 2.35 -12.68
CA PRO A 21 6.90 1.13 -12.94
C PRO A 21 6.19 0.20 -13.92
N SER A 22 6.97 -0.56 -14.68
CA SER A 22 6.43 -1.64 -15.50
C SER A 22 5.77 -2.72 -14.63
N ARG A 23 4.78 -3.43 -15.19
CA ARG A 23 4.04 -4.51 -14.52
C ARG A 23 4.96 -5.53 -13.82
N GLY A 24 6.01 -6.00 -14.49
CA GLY A 24 6.92 -7.00 -13.91
C GLY A 24 7.66 -6.51 -12.67
N ARG A 25 7.87 -5.20 -12.50
CA ARG A 25 8.47 -4.62 -11.29
C ARG A 25 7.49 -4.60 -10.12
N TRP A 26 6.19 -4.56 -10.39
CA TRP A 26 5.15 -4.65 -9.37
C TRP A 26 4.99 -6.08 -8.85
N GLU A 27 4.94 -7.07 -9.75
CA GLU A 27 4.72 -8.48 -9.40
C GLU A 27 5.88 -9.08 -8.57
N ASN A 28 7.10 -8.60 -8.77
CA ASN A 28 8.29 -9.04 -8.02
C ASN A 28 8.60 -8.18 -6.78
N ALA A 29 7.86 -7.09 -6.56
CA ALA A 29 8.09 -6.20 -5.44
C ALA A 29 7.82 -6.91 -4.10
N THR A 30 8.79 -6.82 -3.19
CA THR A 30 8.62 -7.28 -1.81
C THR A 30 8.17 -6.15 -0.89
N ARG A 31 8.45 -4.91 -1.31
CA ARG A 31 8.17 -3.68 -0.58
C ARG A 31 7.75 -2.59 -1.55
N ILE A 32 6.62 -1.97 -1.26
CA ILE A 32 6.07 -0.84 -2.03
C ILE A 32 5.87 0.34 -1.07
N SER A 33 6.40 1.50 -1.45
CA SER A 33 6.14 2.78 -0.79
C SER A 33 5.57 3.74 -1.80
N VAL A 34 4.39 4.29 -1.50
CA VAL A 34 3.70 5.25 -2.37
C VAL A 34 3.48 6.52 -1.59
N GLU A 35 4.25 7.55 -1.92
CA GLU A 35 4.11 8.88 -1.36
C GLU A 35 3.57 9.80 -2.45
N ARG A 36 2.31 10.25 -2.32
CA ARG A 36 1.67 11.19 -3.27
C ARG A 36 1.62 10.68 -4.73
N GLY A 37 1.63 9.36 -4.94
CA GLY A 37 1.65 8.71 -6.26
C GLY A 37 0.32 8.06 -6.65
N LEU A 38 0.25 7.57 -7.88
CA LEU A 38 -0.84 6.70 -8.37
C LEU A 38 -0.41 5.24 -8.25
N ILE A 39 -1.14 4.43 -7.48
CA ILE A 39 -1.07 2.97 -7.62
C ILE A 39 -1.82 2.63 -8.91
N PRO A 40 -1.35 1.64 -9.70
CA PRO A 40 -2.13 1.16 -10.82
C PRO A 40 -3.52 0.72 -10.34
N THR A 41 -4.57 1.26 -10.97
CA THR A 41 -5.97 0.86 -10.72
C THR A 41 -6.33 -0.46 -11.39
N GLU A 42 -5.38 -1.03 -12.14
CA GLU A 42 -5.51 -2.37 -12.70
C GLU A 42 -5.35 -3.41 -11.59
N ARG A 43 -6.04 -4.54 -11.75
CA ARG A 43 -5.93 -5.67 -10.83
C ARG A 43 -4.52 -6.25 -10.92
N LEU A 44 -3.67 -5.88 -9.97
CA LEU A 44 -2.31 -6.36 -9.87
C LEU A 44 -2.23 -7.44 -8.78
N HIS A 45 -1.57 -8.53 -9.12
CA HIS A 45 -1.26 -9.61 -8.20
C HIS A 45 0.14 -9.35 -7.63
N TYR A 46 0.29 -9.26 -6.31
CA TYR A 46 1.57 -9.01 -5.66
C TYR A 46 1.94 -10.16 -4.72
N PRO A 47 2.27 -11.34 -5.27
CA PRO A 47 2.44 -12.58 -4.49
C PRO A 47 3.55 -12.49 -3.45
N ASN A 48 4.54 -11.63 -3.70
CA ASN A 48 5.74 -11.48 -2.86
C ASN A 48 5.68 -10.26 -1.94
N LEU A 49 4.61 -9.46 -1.99
CA LEU A 49 4.55 -8.20 -1.26
C LEU A 49 4.41 -8.45 0.24
N THR A 50 5.37 -7.94 1.01
CA THR A 50 5.40 -8.06 2.47
C THR A 50 5.17 -6.75 3.18
N THR A 51 5.46 -5.62 2.53
CA THR A 51 5.35 -4.27 3.09
C THR A 51 4.70 -3.34 2.09
N LEU A 52 3.62 -2.67 2.51
CA LEU A 52 2.94 -1.64 1.74
C LEU A 52 2.80 -0.37 2.58
N LEU A 53 3.41 0.73 2.12
CA LEU A 53 3.34 2.04 2.78
C LEU A 53 2.60 3.01 1.88
N LEU A 54 1.46 3.54 2.34
CA LEU A 54 0.57 4.45 1.61
C LEU A 54 0.50 5.85 2.23
N CYS A 55 1.56 6.26 2.93
CA CYS A 55 1.61 7.51 3.68
C CYS A 55 1.48 8.74 2.76
N PHE A 56 0.82 9.80 3.24
CA PHE A 56 0.78 11.12 2.58
C PHE A 56 0.16 11.20 1.16
N GLY A 57 -0.58 10.20 0.68
CA GLY A 57 -1.42 10.31 -0.53
C GLY A 57 -1.97 8.94 -0.95
N SER A 58 -3.20 8.78 -1.45
CA SER A 58 -4.12 9.72 -2.05
C SER A 58 -5.55 9.50 -1.56
N GLU A 59 -6.31 10.59 -1.42
CA GLU A 59 -7.72 10.55 -1.03
C GLU A 59 -8.58 9.64 -1.94
N LYS A 60 -8.13 9.39 -3.18
CA LYS A 60 -8.81 8.51 -4.14
C LYS A 60 -8.44 7.03 -3.99
N LEU A 61 -7.22 6.71 -3.56
CA LEU A 61 -6.71 5.32 -3.54
C LEU A 61 -7.35 4.46 -2.46
N VAL A 62 -7.67 5.05 -1.31
CA VAL A 62 -8.28 4.29 -0.21
C VAL A 62 -9.81 4.24 -0.31
N ARG A 63 -10.40 5.06 -1.19
CA ARG A 63 -11.86 5.21 -1.32
C ARG A 63 -12.53 4.19 -2.24
N VAL A 64 -11.80 3.35 -2.98
CA VAL A 64 -12.40 2.38 -3.90
C VAL A 64 -11.66 1.06 -3.87
N GLY A 65 -12.10 0.14 -3.00
CA GLY A 65 -11.88 -1.31 -3.18
C GLY A 65 -10.43 -1.80 -3.31
N LEU A 66 -9.41 -0.97 -3.05
CA LEU A 66 -8.01 -1.32 -3.27
C LEU A 66 -7.68 -2.65 -2.57
N PHE A 67 -8.10 -2.78 -1.32
CA PHE A 67 -7.88 -3.99 -0.52
C PHE A 67 -8.75 -5.18 -0.96
N ALA A 68 -9.87 -4.95 -1.64
CA ALA A 68 -10.69 -6.03 -2.20
C ALA A 68 -10.02 -6.66 -3.43
N ASP A 69 -9.30 -5.86 -4.21
CA ASP A 69 -8.62 -6.30 -5.44
C ASP A 69 -7.14 -6.68 -5.21
N LEU A 70 -6.57 -6.34 -4.05
CA LEU A 70 -5.20 -6.64 -3.65
C LEU A 70 -5.06 -8.11 -3.23
N ASP A 71 -4.62 -8.96 -4.15
CA ASP A 71 -4.18 -10.31 -3.83
C ASP A 71 -2.72 -10.29 -3.30
N THR A 72 -2.59 -10.23 -1.97
CA THR A 72 -1.32 -10.03 -1.25
C THR A 72 -1.20 -10.98 -0.04
N PRO A 73 -1.18 -12.32 -0.25
CA PRO A 73 -1.25 -13.31 0.83
C PRO A 73 -0.05 -13.25 1.79
N ALA A 74 1.06 -12.62 1.37
CA ALA A 74 2.28 -12.48 2.15
C ALA A 74 2.40 -11.15 2.92
N LEU A 75 1.39 -10.26 2.86
CA LEU A 75 1.50 -8.92 3.43
C LEU A 75 1.61 -8.97 4.96
N ARG A 76 2.65 -8.32 5.50
CA ARG A 76 2.95 -8.30 6.95
C ARG A 76 2.91 -6.91 7.55
N VAL A 77 3.20 -5.89 6.76
CA VAL A 77 3.28 -4.49 7.19
C VAL A 77 2.40 -3.65 6.27
N LEU A 78 1.42 -2.97 6.85
CA LEU A 78 0.55 -2.03 6.17
C LEU A 78 0.57 -0.70 6.90
N ASP A 79 1.00 0.35 6.22
CA ASP A 79 0.99 1.71 6.74
C ASP A 79 -0.03 2.57 5.98
N LEU A 80 -1.06 3.03 6.69
CA LEU A 80 -2.12 3.92 6.21
C LEU A 80 -2.08 5.27 6.94
N SER A 81 -0.96 5.60 7.59
CA SER A 81 -0.87 6.80 8.41
C SER A 81 -1.02 8.06 7.57
N THR A 82 -1.59 9.11 8.17
CA THR A 82 -1.77 10.41 7.52
C THR A 82 -2.57 10.29 6.21
N THR A 83 -3.54 9.36 6.18
CA THR A 83 -4.54 9.25 5.13
C THR A 83 -5.85 9.86 5.60
N THR A 84 -6.72 10.26 4.67
CA THR A 84 -8.05 10.85 4.98
C THR A 84 -9.14 9.79 5.18
N LEU A 85 -8.75 8.58 5.59
CA LEU A 85 -9.68 7.50 5.92
C LEU A 85 -10.56 7.89 7.10
N GLU A 86 -11.88 7.92 6.90
CA GLU A 86 -12.86 8.13 7.98
C GLU A 86 -13.44 6.82 8.52
N LYS A 87 -13.33 5.74 7.74
CA LYS A 87 -13.85 4.41 8.08
C LYS A 87 -12.76 3.38 7.97
N PHE A 88 -12.79 2.40 8.86
CA PHE A 88 -11.92 1.24 8.78
C PHE A 88 -12.21 0.44 7.51
N PRO A 89 -11.20 0.14 6.66
CA PRO A 89 -11.39 -0.66 5.46
C PRO A 89 -11.52 -2.14 5.82
N ILE A 90 -12.75 -2.65 5.95
CA ILE A 90 -13.03 -4.01 6.45
C ILE A 90 -12.29 -5.09 5.67
N GLU A 91 -11.97 -4.87 4.40
CA GLU A 91 -11.25 -5.79 3.55
C GLU A 91 -9.86 -6.15 4.09
N ILE A 92 -9.21 -5.26 4.86
CA ILE A 92 -7.88 -5.55 5.45
C ILE A 92 -7.95 -6.60 6.55
N THR A 93 -9.13 -6.95 7.09
CA THR A 93 -9.27 -8.07 8.03
C THR A 93 -9.01 -9.42 7.38
N SER A 94 -9.01 -9.50 6.05
CA SER A 94 -8.66 -10.71 5.30
C SER A 94 -7.15 -10.95 5.22
N LEU A 95 -6.33 -9.97 5.61
CA LEU A 95 -4.86 -10.04 5.58
C LEU A 95 -4.32 -10.85 6.76
N ILE A 96 -4.49 -12.18 6.71
CA ILE A 96 -4.17 -13.09 7.82
C ILE A 96 -2.69 -13.13 8.22
N GLN A 97 -1.78 -12.64 7.37
CA GLN A 97 -0.36 -12.57 7.66
C GLN A 97 0.07 -11.20 8.21
N LEU A 98 -0.86 -10.25 8.36
CA LEU A 98 -0.56 -8.90 8.81
C LEU A 98 -0.05 -8.92 10.26
N ARG A 99 1.08 -8.27 10.50
CA ARG A 99 1.76 -8.17 11.80
C ARG A 99 1.85 -6.75 12.32
N TYR A 100 1.76 -5.77 11.43
CA TYR A 100 1.82 -4.36 11.73
C TYR A 100 0.82 -3.60 10.87
N LEU A 101 -0.02 -2.80 11.53
CA LEU A 101 -0.97 -1.90 10.91
C LEU A 101 -0.79 -0.51 11.55
N ASN A 102 -0.49 0.49 10.72
CA ASN A 102 -0.43 1.88 11.17
C ASN A 102 -1.64 2.66 10.65
N LEU A 103 -2.42 3.22 11.59
CA LEU A 103 -3.60 4.06 11.33
C LEU A 103 -3.43 5.47 11.92
N GLU A 104 -2.20 5.85 12.31
CA GLU A 104 -1.92 7.16 12.92
C GLU A 104 -2.39 8.31 12.01
N SER A 105 -2.96 9.36 12.60
CA SER A 105 -3.41 10.54 11.85
C SER A 105 -4.40 10.22 10.73
N THR A 106 -5.23 9.20 10.92
CA THR A 106 -6.45 8.96 10.13
C THR A 106 -7.67 9.54 10.84
N GLY A 107 -8.80 9.62 10.14
CA GLY A 107 -10.11 9.97 10.72
C GLY A 107 -10.90 8.75 11.20
N ILE A 108 -10.29 7.56 11.28
CA ILE A 108 -10.94 6.34 11.74
C ILE A 108 -11.18 6.46 13.25
N THR A 109 -12.46 6.40 13.63
CA THR A 109 -12.88 6.44 15.04
C THR A 109 -13.15 5.06 15.63
N ASP A 110 -13.40 4.07 14.78
CA ASP A 110 -13.85 2.74 15.18
C ASP A 110 -13.14 1.66 14.38
N VAL A 111 -12.83 0.55 15.05
CA VAL A 111 -12.26 -0.66 14.45
C VAL A 111 -13.20 -1.85 14.71
N PRO A 112 -13.34 -2.79 13.76
CA PRO A 112 -14.18 -3.98 13.90
C PRO A 112 -13.62 -5.01 14.90
#